data_AF-A0A6D2LKV0-F1
#
_entry.id   AF-A0A6D2LKV0-F1
#
_cell.length_a   1.000
_cell.length_b   1.000
_cell.length_c   1.000
_cell.angle_alpha   90.00
_cell.angle_beta   90.00
_cell.angle_gamma   90.00
#
_symmetry.space_group_name_H-M   'P 1'
#
loop_
_entity.id
_entity.type
_entity.pdbx_description
1 polymer ?
#
loop_
_entity_poly.entity_id
_entity_poly.type
_entity_poly.pdbx_seq_one_letter_code
_entity_poly.pdbx_strand_id
1 'polypeptide(L)'
;MNGLLSLIKLLYKRPQGHSEDDLTDAEDALTYMKSVGFKVDWLEKKFDKVKEIEKKCARVCEMEQQLHDLEKKCEDLKTQLIKEKAEILEATAPDLSFNDAV
;
A
#
# COMPACT_ATOMS: atom_id res chain seq x y z
N MET A 1 4.69 -4.15 -34.30
CA MET A 1 3.69 -5.21 -34.58
C MET A 1 3.30 -5.88 -33.28
N ASN A 2 2.01 -6.25 -33.13
CA ASN A 2 1.35 -6.90 -31.98
C ASN A 2 0.77 -6.01 -30.85
N GLY A 3 0.33 -4.78 -31.15
CA GLY A 3 -0.36 -3.92 -30.16
C GLY A 3 -1.56 -4.61 -29.46
N LEU A 4 -2.31 -5.44 -30.19
CA LEU A 4 -3.43 -6.21 -29.61
C LEU A 4 -2.96 -7.25 -28.60
N LEU A 5 -1.86 -7.94 -28.89
CA LEU A 5 -1.28 -8.93 -27.99
C LEU A 5 -0.73 -8.27 -26.72
N SER A 6 -0.09 -7.10 -26.86
CA SER A 6 0.39 -6.31 -25.73
C SER A 6 -0.77 -5.85 -24.83
N LEU A 7 -1.85 -5.34 -25.42
CA LEU A 7 -3.09 -4.98 -24.73
C LEU A 7 -3.71 -6.17 -23.99
N ILE A 8 -3.81 -7.32 -24.64
CA ILE A 8 -4.33 -8.54 -24.01
C ILE A 8 -3.43 -8.93 -22.83
N LYS A 9 -2.11 -8.99 -23.02
CA LYS A 9 -1.17 -9.31 -21.93
C LYS A 9 -1.29 -8.34 -20.76
N LEU A 10 -1.46 -7.04 -21.04
CA LEU A 10 -1.70 -6.02 -20.03
C LEU A 10 -2.99 -6.32 -19.24
N LEU A 11 -4.12 -6.54 -19.91
CA LEU A 11 -5.41 -6.81 -19.26
C LEU A 11 -5.44 -8.07 -18.38
N TYR A 12 -4.56 -9.03 -18.64
CA TYR A 12 -4.45 -10.28 -17.86
C TYR A 12 -3.32 -10.25 -16.83
N LYS A 13 -2.51 -9.18 -16.78
CA LYS A 13 -1.52 -8.99 -15.72
C LYS A 13 -2.26 -8.71 -14.41
N ARG A 14 -1.63 -9.06 -13.28
CA ARG A 14 -2.17 -8.74 -11.96
C ARG A 14 -2.27 -7.21 -11.79
N PRO A 15 -3.43 -6.66 -11.38
CA PRO A 15 -3.54 -5.28 -10.95
C PRO A 15 -2.61 -5.04 -9.75
N GLN A 16 -1.91 -3.91 -9.71
CA GLN A 16 -0.70 -3.59 -8.93
C GLN A 16 0.63 -3.84 -9.68
N GLY A 17 0.59 -3.92 -11.01
CA GLY A 17 1.75 -4.25 -11.84
C GLY A 17 1.88 -3.44 -13.13
N HIS A 18 1.00 -2.46 -13.34
CA HIS A 18 1.02 -1.57 -14.49
C HIS A 18 1.73 -0.25 -14.18
N SER A 19 2.65 0.16 -15.04
CA SER A 19 3.14 1.54 -15.02
C SER A 19 2.10 2.47 -15.66
N GLU A 20 2.18 3.76 -15.35
CA GLU A 20 1.37 4.78 -16.03
C GLU A 20 1.68 4.79 -17.55
N ASP A 21 2.94 4.54 -17.91
CA ASP A 21 3.38 4.40 -19.30
C ASP A 21 2.70 3.20 -19.98
N ASP A 22 2.66 2.03 -19.32
CA ASP A 22 1.99 0.83 -19.83
C ASP A 22 0.48 1.09 -20.10
N LEU A 23 -0.17 1.86 -19.22
CA LEU A 23 -1.58 2.24 -19.37
C LEU A 23 -1.77 3.24 -20.52
N THR A 24 -0.90 4.23 -20.63
CA THR A 24 -0.94 5.24 -21.70
C THR A 24 -0.75 4.59 -23.07
N ASP A 25 0.26 3.73 -23.20
CA ASP A 25 0.53 2.96 -24.43
C ASP A 25 -0.66 2.08 -24.84
N ALA A 26 -1.36 1.50 -23.86
CA ALA A 26 -2.55 0.70 -24.11
C ALA A 26 -3.74 1.54 -24.61
N GLU A 27 -3.89 2.76 -24.09
CA GLU A 27 -4.93 3.71 -24.50
C GLU A 27 -4.69 4.24 -25.93
N ASP A 28 -3.44 4.53 -26.28
CA ASP A 28 -3.04 4.89 -27.64
C ASP A 28 -3.27 3.74 -28.62
N ALA A 29 -2.94 2.51 -28.23
CA ALA A 29 -3.17 1.33 -29.05
C ALA A 29 -4.67 1.06 -29.27
N LEU A 30 -5.52 1.27 -28.27
CA LEU A 30 -6.98 1.18 -28.41
C LEU A 30 -7.51 2.24 -29.39
N THR A 31 -7.06 3.48 -29.25
CA THR A 31 -7.43 4.61 -30.11
C THR A 31 -7.05 4.33 -31.57
N TYR A 32 -5.83 3.84 -31.79
CA TYR A 32 -5.37 3.44 -33.12
C TYR A 32 -6.21 2.31 -33.72
N MET A 33 -6.49 1.25 -32.95
CA MET A 33 -7.30 0.13 -33.45
C MET A 33 -8.71 0.57 -33.84
N LYS A 34 -9.31 1.47 -33.05
CA LYS A 34 -10.61 2.05 -33.35
C LYS A 34 -10.57 2.89 -34.63
N SER A 35 -9.53 3.69 -34.83
CA SER A 35 -9.40 4.57 -36.01
C SER A 35 -9.22 3.78 -37.31
N VAL A 36 -8.59 2.60 -37.27
CA VAL A 36 -8.48 1.70 -38.43
C VAL A 36 -9.68 0.75 -38.59
N GLY A 37 -10.76 0.93 -37.80
CA GLY A 37 -12.04 0.25 -37.99
C GLY A 37 -12.25 -1.04 -37.18
N PHE A 38 -11.37 -1.38 -36.23
CA PHE A 38 -11.64 -2.50 -35.33
C PHE A 38 -12.74 -2.15 -34.31
N LYS A 39 -13.62 -3.11 -34.05
CA LYS A 39 -14.62 -3.00 -32.98
C LYS A 39 -13.98 -3.34 -31.63
N VAL A 40 -13.52 -2.31 -30.92
CA VAL A 40 -12.79 -2.44 -29.64
C VAL A 40 -13.59 -2.04 -28.40
N ASP A 41 -14.90 -1.74 -28.52
CA ASP A 41 -15.74 -1.27 -27.39
C ASP A 41 -15.70 -2.20 -26.16
N TRP A 42 -15.63 -3.52 -26.39
CA TRP A 42 -15.56 -4.50 -25.30
C TRP A 42 -14.19 -4.49 -24.59
N LEU A 43 -13.13 -4.13 -25.32
CA LEU A 43 -11.76 -4.04 -24.84
C LEU A 43 -11.57 -2.74 -24.05
N GLU A 44 -12.10 -1.62 -24.54
CA GLU A 44 -12.18 -0.34 -23.82
C GLU A 44 -12.86 -0.53 -22.45
N LYS A 45 -14.05 -1.15 -22.42
CA LYS A 45 -14.76 -1.45 -21.16
C LYS A 45 -13.98 -2.33 -20.18
N LYS A 46 -13.17 -3.26 -20.68
CA LYS A 46 -12.30 -4.08 -19.83
C LYS A 46 -11.12 -3.27 -19.32
N PHE A 47 -10.52 -2.44 -20.17
CA PHE A 47 -9.40 -1.59 -19.82
C PHE A 47 -9.79 -0.56 -18.75
N ASP A 48 -10.96 0.05 -18.85
CA ASP A 48 -11.47 0.95 -17.80
C ASP A 48 -11.60 0.27 -16.44
N LYS A 49 -12.06 -0.99 -16.41
CA LYS A 49 -12.11 -1.78 -15.17
C LYS A 49 -10.72 -2.02 -14.60
N VAL A 50 -9.72 -2.29 -15.44
CA VAL A 50 -8.33 -2.46 -14.99
C VAL A 50 -7.79 -1.15 -14.39
N LYS A 51 -8.02 0.00 -15.05
CA LYS A 51 -7.66 1.33 -14.51
C LYS A 51 -8.31 1.59 -13.15
N GLU A 52 -9.59 1.23 -12.98
CA GLU A 52 -10.28 1.38 -11.69
C GLU A 52 -9.69 0.50 -10.59
N ILE A 53 -9.34 -0.74 -10.92
CA ILE A 53 -8.73 -1.67 -9.95
C ILE A 53 -7.33 -1.19 -9.57
N GLU A 54 -6.50 -0.75 -10.52
CA GLU A 54 -5.18 -0.16 -10.24
C GLU A 54 -5.27 1.02 -9.26
N LYS A 55 -6.22 1.94 -9.47
CA LYS A 55 -6.48 3.05 -8.52
C LYS A 55 -6.93 2.58 -7.14
N LYS A 56 -7.64 1.45 -7.05
CA LYS A 56 -8.02 0.86 -5.74
C LYS A 56 -6.80 0.19 -5.09
N CYS A 57 -5.99 -0.55 -5.84
CA CYS A 57 -4.76 -1.16 -5.36
C CYS A 57 -3.78 -0.12 -4.81
N ALA A 58 -3.57 1.00 -5.53
CA ALA A 58 -2.72 2.10 -5.06
C ALA A 58 -3.19 2.66 -3.71
N ARG A 59 -4.51 2.89 -3.56
CA ARG A 59 -5.10 3.35 -2.28
C ARG A 59 -4.94 2.32 -1.16
N VAL A 60 -5.09 1.03 -1.47
CA VAL A 60 -4.85 -0.04 -0.48
C VAL A 60 -3.40 -0.03 -0.03
N CYS A 61 -2.44 0.08 -0.95
CA CYS A 61 -1.01 0.15 -0.60
C CYS A 61 -0.70 1.36 0.30
N GLU A 62 -1.29 2.51 0.00
CA GLU A 62 -1.13 3.71 0.82
C GLU A 62 -1.69 3.50 2.23
N MET A 63 -2.89 2.91 2.35
CA MET A 63 -3.49 2.59 3.65
C MET A 63 -2.68 1.56 4.44
N GLU A 64 -2.14 0.54 3.77
CA GLU A 64 -1.26 -0.46 4.39
C GLU A 64 0.01 0.19 4.94
N GLN A 65 0.62 1.12 4.19
CA GLN A 65 1.79 1.87 4.66
C GLN A 65 1.45 2.75 5.87
N GLN A 66 0.32 3.47 5.82
CA GLN A 66 -0.13 4.31 6.94
C GLN A 66 -0.42 3.48 8.19
N LEU A 67 -1.05 2.32 8.04
CA LEU A 67 -1.31 1.39 9.13
C LEU A 67 0.00 0.92 9.78
N HIS A 68 0.95 0.48 8.97
CA HIS A 68 2.24 0.02 9.46
C HIS A 68 3.04 1.12 10.18
N ASP A 69 2.98 2.36 9.69
CA ASP A 69 3.62 3.50 10.38
C ASP A 69 2.94 3.81 11.71
N LEU A 70 1.62 3.64 11.81
CA LEU A 70 0.88 3.80 13.05
C LEU A 70 1.19 2.68 14.05
N GLU A 71 1.28 1.43 13.59
CA GLU A 71 1.67 0.29 14.42
C GLU A 71 3.05 0.51 15.04
N LYS A 72 4.03 0.98 14.28
CA LYS A 72 5.36 1.34 14.81
C LYS A 72 5.29 2.40 15.91
N LYS A 73 4.50 3.46 15.73
CA LYS A 73 4.29 4.49 16.75
C LYS A 73 3.63 3.94 18.01
N CYS A 74 2.68 3.02 17.85
CA CYS A 74 2.04 2.34 18.98
C CYS A 74 3.04 1.50 19.77
N GLU A 75 3.94 0.77 19.11
CA GLU A 75 4.98 -0.01 19.78
C GLU A 75 6.01 0.86 20.52
N ASP A 76 6.39 1.99 19.93
CA ASP A 76 7.26 2.99 20.59
C ASP A 76 6.59 3.54 21.87
N LEU A 77 5.33 3.96 21.78
CA LEU A 77 4.57 4.44 22.94
C LEU A 77 4.40 3.38 24.02
N LYS A 78 4.15 2.12 23.65
CA LYS A 78 4.09 1.00 24.62
C LYS A 78 5.43 0.84 25.34
N THR A 79 6.54 0.94 24.62
CA THR A 79 7.89 0.84 25.20
C THR A 79 8.15 1.97 26.18
N GLN A 80 7.81 3.21 25.83
CA GLN A 80 7.92 4.38 26.71
C GLN A 80 7.07 4.22 27.98
N LEU A 81 5.83 3.77 27.83
CA LEU A 81 4.92 3.54 28.95
C LEU A 81 5.43 2.45 29.92
N ILE A 82 6.02 1.37 29.40
CA ILE A 82 6.63 0.33 30.24
C ILE A 82 7.83 0.90 31.01
N LYS A 83 8.67 1.69 30.34
CA LYS A 83 9.83 2.35 30.95
C LYS A 83 9.42 3.27 32.10
N GLU A 84 8.49 4.19 31.86
CA GLU A 84 8.01 5.11 32.91
C GLU A 84 7.39 4.37 34.10
N LYS A 85 6.64 3.29 33.85
CA LYS A 85 6.11 2.45 34.93
C LYS A 85 7.21 1.81 35.77
N ALA A 86 8.28 1.34 35.13
CA ALA A 86 9.42 0.77 35.83
C ALA A 86 10.15 1.82 36.68
N GLU A 87 10.37 3.02 36.15
CA GLU A 87 10.99 4.14 36.87
C GLU A 87 10.15 4.57 38.08
N ILE A 88 8.82 4.64 37.96
CA ILE A 88 7.92 4.92 39.09
C ILE A 88 8.02 3.83 40.16
N LEU A 89 8.05 2.56 39.75
CA LEU A 89 8.16 1.43 40.69
C LEU A 89 9.50 1.46 41.44
N GLU A 90 10.60 1.80 40.76
CA GLU A 90 11.91 1.98 41.37
C GLU A 90 11.90 3.15 42.37
N ALA A 91 11.33 4.29 41.99
CA ALA A 91 11.29 5.48 42.85
C ALA A 91 10.34 5.33 44.08
N THR A 92 9.32 4.48 43.98
CA THR A 92 8.33 4.24 45.05
C THR A 92 8.72 3.06 45.94
N ALA A 93 9.80 2.34 45.61
CA ALA A 93 10.29 1.25 46.45
C ALA A 93 10.67 1.80 47.84
N PRO A 94 10.13 1.22 48.94
CA PRO A 94 10.47 1.69 50.28
C PRO A 94 11.98 1.56 50.51
N ASP A 95 12.58 2.63 51.04
CA ASP A 95 13.99 2.65 51.41
C ASP A 95 14.22 1.62 52.52
N LEU A 96 14.70 0.43 52.16
CA LEU A 96 15.03 -0.65 53.10
C LEU A 96 16.37 -0.41 53.80
N SER A 97 16.84 0.84 53.87
CA SER A 97 17.92 1.24 54.76
C SER A 97 17.45 1.33 56.22
N PHE A 98 17.07 0.20 56.80
CA PHE A 98 17.15 0.00 58.25
C PHE A 98 18.44 -0.78 58.56
N ASN A 99 19.56 -0.08 58.54
CA ASN A 99 20.75 -0.48 59.27
C ASN A 99 21.24 0.74 60.05
N ASP A 100 20.59 0.99 61.18
CA ASP A 100 21.37 1.38 62.35
C ASP A 100 20.83 0.61 63.56
N ALA A 101 21.42 -0.57 63.73
CA ALA A 101 21.26 -1.40 64.90
C ALA A 101 22.43 -1.09 65.86
N VAL A 102 22.05 -0.63 67.06
CA VAL A 102 22.81 -0.60 68.33
C VAL A 102 23.84 0.51 68.51
#